data_AF-A0A4R7FLQ3-F1
#
_entry.id   AF-A0A4R7FLQ3-F1
#
_cell.length_a   1.000
_cell.length_b   1.000
_cell.length_c   1.000
_cell.angle_alpha   90.00
_cell.angle_beta   90.00
_cell.angle_gamma   90.00
#
_symmetry.space_group_name_H-M   'P 1'
#
loop_
_entity.id
_entity.type
_entity.pdbx_description
1 polymer ?
#
loop_
_entity_poly.entity_id
_entity_poly.type
_entity_poly.pdbx_seq_one_letter_code
_entity_poly.pdbx_strand_id
1 'polypeptide(L)'
;MHDERTPHEIASGSAHALVSAVDAVEDAEKALDQHVRLTLGVNNTDFAVLQYLDRVQRRGGSARVGDIAARFGVSSGSATEIVHRLTGAGLVHRVPHPSDARVRRLALTDSASQRLEDIVGGVRADLDALLDTIPPGEEARLVELLSQVRDIFRSGSSTT
;
A
#
# COMPACT_ATOMS: atom_id res chain seq x y z
N MET A 1 4.93 49.91 -1.82
CA MET A 1 5.82 48.92 -1.17
C MET A 1 5.55 47.58 -1.85
N HIS A 2 6.26 47.29 -2.95
CA HIS A 2 6.11 46.04 -3.69
C HIS A 2 6.94 44.97 -2.99
N ASP A 3 6.30 43.88 -2.59
CA ASP A 3 6.92 42.68 -2.02
C ASP A 3 7.47 41.84 -3.19
N GLU A 4 8.63 42.22 -3.71
CA GLU A 4 9.37 41.46 -4.73
C GLU A 4 10.16 40.33 -4.07
N ARG A 5 9.47 39.25 -3.70
CA ARG A 5 10.14 37.98 -3.35
C ARG A 5 11.00 37.54 -4.53
N THR A 6 12.26 37.20 -4.26
CA THR A 6 13.20 36.83 -5.32
C THR A 6 12.79 35.50 -5.99
N PRO A 7 13.10 35.27 -7.28
CA PRO A 7 12.72 34.03 -7.98
C PRO A 7 13.16 32.74 -7.25
N HIS A 8 14.26 32.79 -6.51
CA HIS A 8 14.78 31.66 -5.72
C HIS A 8 13.94 31.39 -4.44
N GLU A 9 13.37 32.43 -3.80
CA GLU A 9 12.49 32.28 -2.63
C GLU A 9 11.11 31.73 -3.03
N ILE A 10 10.60 32.13 -4.20
CA ILE A 10 9.35 31.59 -4.76
C ILE A 10 9.53 30.12 -5.15
N ALA A 11 10.66 29.75 -5.76
CA ALA A 11 10.96 28.36 -6.10
C ALA A 11 11.13 27.46 -4.85
N SER A 12 11.78 27.97 -3.80
CA SER A 12 11.95 27.25 -2.53
C SER A 12 10.62 27.06 -1.78
N GLY A 13 9.73 28.06 -1.80
CA GLY A 13 8.38 27.95 -1.24
C GLY A 13 7.47 26.97 -1.98
N SER A 14 7.55 26.95 -3.32
CA SER A 14 6.79 26.00 -4.15
C SER A 14 7.26 24.55 -3.96
N ALA A 15 8.57 24.32 -3.82
CA ALA A 15 9.12 23.00 -3.53
C ALA A 15 8.67 22.49 -2.15
N HIS A 16 8.70 23.35 -1.13
CA HIS A 16 8.23 23.01 0.20
C HIS A 16 6.73 22.68 0.24
N ALA A 17 5.90 23.46 -0.48
CA ALA A 17 4.48 23.19 -0.61
C ALA A 17 4.20 21.85 -1.29
N LEU A 18 4.98 21.50 -2.33
CA LEU A 18 4.85 20.21 -3.01
C LEU A 18 5.22 19.04 -2.09
N VAL A 19 6.33 19.14 -1.35
CA VAL A 19 6.73 18.12 -0.37
C VAL A 19 5.67 17.97 0.72
N SER A 20 5.18 19.07 1.28
CA SER A 20 4.11 19.04 2.30
C SER A 20 2.81 18.41 1.77
N ALA A 21 2.47 18.62 0.50
CA ALA A 21 1.31 17.97 -0.11
C ALA A 21 1.51 16.45 -0.27
N VAL A 22 2.72 16.01 -0.64
CA VAL A 22 3.07 14.58 -0.69
C VAL A 22 3.01 13.96 0.70
N ASP A 23 3.59 14.63 1.71
CA ASP A 23 3.56 14.17 3.11
C ASP A 23 2.11 14.05 3.62
N ALA A 24 1.24 15.00 3.28
CA ALA A 24 -0.17 14.95 3.65
C ALA A 24 -0.90 13.75 3.01
N VAL A 25 -0.57 13.40 1.76
CA VAL A 25 -1.11 12.20 1.10
C VAL A 25 -0.59 10.93 1.77
N GLU A 26 0.70 10.86 2.09
CA GLU A 26 1.25 9.72 2.85
C GLU A 26 0.62 9.58 4.23
N ASP A 27 0.39 10.68 4.94
CA ASP A 27 -0.22 10.66 6.27
C ASP A 27 -1.68 10.20 6.21
N ALA A 28 -2.41 10.61 5.18
CA ALA A 28 -3.76 10.11 4.90
C ALA A 28 -3.74 8.59 4.60
N GLU A 29 -2.79 8.11 3.79
CA GLU A 29 -2.60 6.68 3.52
C GLU A 29 -2.28 5.91 4.82
N LYS A 30 -1.36 6.42 5.65
CA LYS A 30 -0.99 5.79 6.93
C LYS A 30 -2.17 5.72 7.89
N ALA A 31 -3.01 6.76 7.92
CA ALA A 31 -4.23 6.76 8.73
C ALA A 31 -5.24 5.70 8.27
N LEU A 32 -5.38 5.50 6.96
CA LEU A 32 -6.18 4.43 6.38
C LEU A 32 -5.62 3.05 6.76
N ASP A 33 -4.33 2.82 6.54
CA ASP A 33 -3.67 1.56 6.87
C ASP A 33 -3.80 1.23 8.36
N GLN A 34 -3.69 2.24 9.22
CA GLN A 34 -3.93 2.12 10.65
C GLN A 34 -5.38 1.73 10.94
N HIS A 35 -6.36 2.38 10.30
CA HIS A 35 -7.77 2.05 10.46
C HIS A 35 -8.05 0.60 10.08
N VAL A 36 -7.58 0.14 8.91
CA VAL A 36 -7.79 -1.23 8.44
C VAL A 36 -7.14 -2.23 9.40
N ARG A 37 -5.91 -1.97 9.85
CA ARG A 37 -5.20 -2.81 10.83
C ARG A 37 -5.97 -2.99 12.13
N LEU A 38 -6.50 -1.88 12.69
CA LEU A 38 -7.24 -1.91 13.94
C LEU A 38 -8.55 -2.69 13.78
N THR A 39 -9.26 -2.50 12.66
CA THR A 39 -10.51 -3.23 12.36
C THR A 39 -10.27 -4.72 12.16
N LEU A 40 -9.16 -5.11 11.55
CA LEU A 40 -8.78 -6.52 11.38
C LEU A 40 -8.13 -7.13 12.63
N GLY A 41 -7.76 -6.32 13.63
CA GLY A 41 -7.08 -6.77 14.84
C GLY A 41 -5.66 -7.29 14.59
N VAL A 42 -4.95 -6.75 13.61
CA VAL A 42 -3.62 -7.21 13.19
C VAL A 42 -2.53 -6.17 13.44
N ASN A 43 -1.29 -6.64 13.66
CA ASN A 43 -0.12 -5.76 13.72
C ASN A 43 0.34 -5.32 12.32
N ASN A 44 1.35 -4.44 12.26
CA ASN A 44 1.84 -3.87 11.02
C ASN A 44 2.37 -4.92 10.03
N THR A 45 3.19 -5.85 10.52
CA THR A 45 3.81 -6.89 9.69
C THR A 45 2.77 -7.85 9.13
N ASP A 46 1.83 -8.27 9.97
CA ASP A 46 0.74 -9.16 9.59
C ASP A 46 -0.13 -8.51 8.51
N PHE A 47 -0.45 -7.22 8.66
CA PHE A 47 -1.19 -6.48 7.64
C PHE A 47 -0.43 -6.31 6.32
N ALA A 48 0.87 -5.99 6.37
CA ALA A 48 1.69 -5.90 5.16
C ALA A 48 1.75 -7.24 4.41
N VAL A 49 1.75 -8.37 5.14
CA VAL A 49 1.63 -9.70 4.54
C VAL A 49 0.27 -9.91 3.90
N LEU A 50 -0.84 -9.51 4.53
CA LEU A 50 -2.18 -9.60 3.94
C LEU A 50 -2.28 -8.77 2.66
N GLN A 51 -1.81 -7.53 2.65
CA GLN A 51 -1.76 -6.68 1.45
C GLN A 51 -0.92 -7.30 0.32
N TYR A 52 0.21 -7.94 0.67
CA TYR A 52 1.02 -8.66 -0.30
C TYR A 52 0.29 -9.86 -0.89
N LEU A 53 -0.37 -10.67 -0.06
CA LEU A 53 -1.14 -11.83 -0.52
C LEU A 53 -2.32 -11.42 -1.41
N ASP A 54 -3.08 -10.40 -1.02
CA ASP A 54 -4.16 -9.82 -1.84
C ASP A 54 -3.63 -9.39 -3.22
N ARG A 55 -2.54 -8.61 -3.26
CA ARG A 55 -1.93 -8.13 -4.51
C ARG A 55 -1.45 -9.27 -5.41
N VAL A 56 -0.85 -10.31 -4.83
CA VAL A 56 -0.39 -11.49 -5.57
C VAL A 56 -1.59 -12.26 -6.13
N GLN A 57 -2.64 -12.47 -5.34
CA GLN A 57 -3.86 -13.18 -5.76
C GLN A 57 -4.59 -12.43 -6.88
N ARG A 58 -4.76 -11.10 -6.78
CA ARG A 58 -5.37 -10.27 -7.83
C ARG A 58 -4.63 -10.33 -9.17
N ARG A 59 -3.33 -10.62 -9.15
CA ARG A 59 -2.49 -10.80 -10.35
C ARG A 59 -2.47 -12.25 -10.85
N GLY A 60 -3.29 -13.13 -10.30
CA GLY A 60 -3.31 -14.57 -10.61
C GLY A 60 -2.08 -15.33 -10.11
N GLY A 61 -1.28 -14.72 -9.22
CA GLY A 61 -0.09 -15.31 -8.65
C GLY A 61 -0.38 -16.20 -7.43
N SER A 62 0.69 -16.76 -6.87
CA SER A 62 0.65 -17.47 -5.59
C SER A 62 1.88 -17.17 -4.76
N ALA A 63 1.76 -17.24 -3.44
CA ALA A 63 2.86 -17.05 -2.52
C ALA A 63 2.95 -18.23 -1.54
N ARG A 64 4.17 -18.54 -1.09
CA ARG A 64 4.51 -19.55 -0.09
C ARG A 64 5.09 -18.85 1.13
N VAL A 65 5.23 -19.60 2.23
CA VAL A 65 5.87 -19.07 3.46
C VAL A 65 7.29 -18.56 3.18
N GLY A 66 8.05 -19.25 2.33
CA GLY A 66 9.40 -18.82 1.94
C GLY A 66 9.40 -17.48 1.17
N ASP A 67 8.35 -17.20 0.40
CA ASP A 67 8.22 -15.93 -0.31
C ASP A 67 7.96 -14.78 0.66
N ILE A 68 7.25 -15.04 1.77
CA ILE A 68 7.10 -14.06 2.86
C ILE A 68 8.46 -13.76 3.51
N ALA A 69 9.25 -14.79 3.80
CA ALA A 69 10.59 -14.60 4.36
C ALA A 69 11.47 -13.72 3.46
N ALA A 70 11.52 -14.05 2.17
CA ALA A 70 12.30 -13.29 1.19
C ALA A 70 11.78 -11.85 0.99
N ARG A 71 10.46 -11.68 0.87
CA ARG A 71 9.85 -10.38 0.56
C ARG A 71 9.96 -9.37 1.69
N PHE A 72 9.89 -9.84 2.93
CA PHE A 72 9.88 -9.00 4.13
C PHE A 72 11.22 -9.01 4.89
N GLY A 73 12.24 -9.71 4.37
CA GLY A 73 13.58 -9.74 4.98
C GLY A 73 13.60 -10.38 6.37
N VAL A 74 12.70 -11.34 6.63
CA VAL A 74 12.57 -12.01 7.93
C VAL A 74 13.09 -13.45 7.85
N SER A 75 13.41 -14.03 9.00
CA SER A 75 13.80 -15.45 9.07
C SER A 75 12.65 -16.38 8.65
N SER A 76 12.97 -17.60 8.22
CA SER A 76 11.97 -18.63 7.92
C SER A 76 11.09 -18.97 9.13
N GLY A 77 11.65 -18.92 10.35
CA GLY A 77 10.91 -19.10 11.59
C GLY A 77 9.90 -17.98 11.81
N SER A 78 10.34 -16.73 11.69
CA SER A 78 9.47 -15.55 11.80
C SER A 78 8.36 -15.53 10.75
N ALA A 79 8.67 -15.88 9.49
CA ALA A 79 7.66 -16.02 8.45
C ALA A 79 6.63 -17.10 8.78
N THR A 80 7.09 -18.22 9.37
CA THR A 80 6.20 -19.29 9.82
C THR A 80 5.29 -18.82 10.95
N GLU A 81 5.80 -18.07 11.92
CA GLU A 81 5.01 -17.49 13.02
C GLU A 81 3.98 -16.47 12.53
N ILE A 82 4.35 -15.59 11.59
CA ILE A 82 3.42 -14.64 10.96
C ILE A 82 2.27 -15.41 10.30
N VAL A 83 2.60 -16.39 9.46
CA VAL A 83 1.59 -17.21 8.79
C VAL A 83 0.74 -17.99 9.78
N HIS A 84 1.34 -18.50 10.86
CA HIS A 84 0.61 -19.20 11.91
C HIS A 84 -0.40 -18.27 12.61
N ARG A 85 0.00 -17.06 13.00
CA ARG A 85 -0.92 -16.06 13.59
C ARG A 85 -2.05 -15.71 12.63
N LEU A 86 -1.75 -15.42 11.37
CA LEU A 86 -2.74 -15.10 10.36
C LEU A 86 -3.71 -16.25 10.07
N THR A 87 -3.22 -17.50 10.14
CA THR A 87 -4.07 -18.69 10.02
C THR A 87 -4.95 -18.88 11.25
N GLY A 88 -4.39 -18.69 12.45
CA GLY A 88 -5.13 -18.75 13.72
C GLY A 88 -6.21 -17.67 13.84
N ALA A 89 -5.98 -16.50 13.24
CA ALA A 89 -6.96 -15.43 13.13
C ALA A 89 -8.03 -15.67 12.03
N GLY A 90 -7.94 -16.78 11.29
CA GLY A 90 -8.85 -17.09 10.18
C GLY A 90 -8.69 -16.18 8.97
N LEU A 91 -7.56 -15.48 8.85
CA LEU A 91 -7.31 -14.49 7.78
C LEU A 91 -6.61 -15.11 6.57
N VAL A 92 -5.80 -16.14 6.79
CA VAL A 92 -5.05 -16.85 5.75
C VAL A 92 -5.30 -18.35 5.87
N HIS A 93 -5.34 -19.05 4.75
CA HIS A 93 -5.31 -20.50 4.72
C HIS A 93 -4.16 -21.04 3.85
N ARG A 94 -3.78 -22.29 4.10
CA ARG A 94 -2.82 -23.03 3.27
C ARG A 94 -3.58 -23.94 2.34
N VAL A 95 -3.48 -23.70 1.04
CA VAL A 95 -4.17 -24.50 0.01
C VAL A 95 -3.17 -25.17 -0.92
N PRO A 96 -3.50 -26.31 -1.55
CA PRO A 96 -2.68 -26.91 -2.59
C PRO A 96 -2.43 -25.92 -3.75
N HIS A 97 -1.25 -26.00 -4.36
CA HIS A 97 -1.01 -25.28 -5.61
C HIS A 97 -1.79 -25.97 -6.74
N PRO A 98 -2.49 -25.20 -7.62
CA PRO A 98 -3.34 -25.78 -8.66
C PRO A 98 -2.58 -26.70 -9.64
N SER A 99 -1.29 -26.43 -9.87
CA SER A 99 -0.44 -27.23 -10.77
C SER A 99 0.38 -28.34 -10.09
N ASP A 100 0.53 -28.31 -8.75
CA ASP A 100 1.26 -29.35 -8.01
C ASP A 100 0.74 -29.44 -6.56
N ALA A 101 -0.06 -30.46 -6.27
CA ALA A 101 -0.70 -30.63 -4.96
C ALA A 101 0.30 -30.88 -3.81
N ARG A 102 1.58 -31.19 -4.10
CA ARG A 102 2.65 -31.32 -3.10
C ARG A 102 3.11 -29.96 -2.59
N VAL A 103 2.87 -28.91 -3.36
CA VAL A 103 3.19 -27.53 -2.98
C VAL A 103 1.99 -26.93 -2.26
N ARG A 104 2.25 -26.25 -1.14
CA ARG A 104 1.25 -25.44 -0.43
C ARG A 104 1.49 -23.96 -0.71
N ARG A 105 0.42 -23.26 -1.07
CA ARG A 105 0.40 -21.80 -1.21
C ARG A 105 -0.46 -21.19 -0.10
N LEU A 106 -0.18 -19.93 0.18
CA LEU A 106 -0.96 -19.07 1.04
C LEU A 106 -2.03 -18.38 0.19
N ALA A 107 -3.23 -18.27 0.75
CA ALA A 107 -4.29 -17.46 0.20
C ALA A 107 -5.09 -16.84 1.36
N LEU A 108 -5.63 -15.65 1.13
CA LEU A 108 -6.62 -15.06 2.01
C LEU A 108 -7.87 -15.97 2.07
N THR A 109 -8.47 -16.07 3.25
CA THR A 109 -9.80 -16.68 3.37
C THR A 109 -10.85 -15.78 2.73
N ASP A 110 -11.97 -16.34 2.28
CA ASP A 110 -13.04 -15.55 1.66
C ASP A 110 -13.56 -14.46 2.61
N SER A 111 -13.66 -14.77 3.91
CA SER A 111 -14.03 -13.80 4.96
C SER A 111 -13.02 -12.67 5.09
N ALA A 112 -11.72 -12.95 5.00
CA ALA A 112 -10.69 -11.93 5.08
C ALA A 112 -10.64 -11.06 3.83
N SER A 113 -10.80 -11.67 2.65
CA SER A 113 -10.92 -10.95 1.37
C SER A 113 -12.11 -10.01 1.41
N GLN A 114 -13.29 -10.49 1.83
CA GLN A 114 -14.49 -9.66 1.94
C GLN A 114 -14.30 -8.52 2.93
N ARG A 115 -13.73 -8.79 4.13
CA ARG A 115 -13.46 -7.73 5.12
C ARG A 115 -12.48 -6.68 4.60
N LEU A 116 -11.43 -7.10 3.90
CA LEU A 116 -10.50 -6.17 3.26
C LEU A 116 -11.21 -5.34 2.20
N GLU A 117 -12.05 -5.97 1.37
CA GLU A 117 -12.85 -5.28 0.35
C GLU A 117 -13.87 -4.32 0.94
N ASP A 118 -14.53 -4.65 2.04
CA ASP A 118 -15.53 -3.78 2.68
C ASP A 118 -14.86 -2.52 3.26
N ILE A 119 -13.74 -2.71 3.98
CA ILE A 119 -13.02 -1.60 4.61
C ILE A 119 -12.35 -0.72 3.55
N VAL A 120 -11.64 -1.32 2.60
CA VAL A 120 -10.96 -0.60 1.52
C VAL A 120 -11.98 -0.01 0.55
N GLY A 121 -13.08 -0.69 0.30
CA GLY A 121 -14.16 -0.25 -0.59
C GLY A 121 -14.86 1.00 -0.06
N GLY A 122 -15.16 1.05 1.24
CA GLY A 122 -15.70 2.26 1.87
C GLY A 122 -14.75 3.46 1.71
N VAL A 123 -13.47 3.24 2.00
CA VAL A 123 -12.46 4.30 1.86
C VAL A 123 -12.24 4.71 0.41
N ARG A 124 -12.26 3.75 -0.51
CA ARG A 124 -12.16 4.03 -1.93
C ARG A 124 -13.35 4.84 -2.43
N ALA A 125 -14.57 4.54 -1.98
CA ALA A 125 -15.75 5.32 -2.34
C ALA A 125 -15.65 6.76 -1.82
N ASP A 126 -15.18 6.95 -0.59
CA ASP A 126 -14.93 8.29 -0.03
C ASP A 126 -13.84 9.03 -0.82
N LEU A 127 -12.76 8.34 -1.19
CA LEU A 127 -11.68 8.90 -2.00
C LEU A 127 -12.16 9.24 -3.42
N ASP A 128 -12.92 8.35 -4.06
CA ASP A 128 -13.48 8.56 -5.40
C ASP A 128 -14.40 9.81 -5.37
N ALA A 129 -15.24 9.97 -4.34
CA ALA A 129 -16.08 11.15 -4.17
C ALA A 129 -15.26 12.45 -3.96
N LEU A 130 -14.12 12.37 -3.29
CA LEU A 130 -13.20 13.51 -3.15
C LEU A 130 -12.49 13.81 -4.48
N LEU A 131 -12.05 12.78 -5.20
CA LEU A 131 -11.38 12.92 -6.50
C LEU A 131 -12.34 13.45 -7.58
N ASP A 132 -13.64 13.13 -7.51
CA ASP A 132 -14.69 13.69 -8.36
C ASP A 132 -14.86 15.22 -8.19
N THR A 133 -14.27 15.82 -7.14
CA THR A 133 -14.22 17.29 -6.99
C THR A 133 -13.11 17.94 -7.79
N ILE A 134 -12.17 17.16 -8.34
CA ILE A 134 -11.12 17.65 -9.22
C ILE A 134 -11.78 18.13 -10.52
N PRO A 135 -11.51 19.37 -10.97
CA PRO A 135 -12.08 19.87 -12.20
C PRO A 135 -11.77 18.96 -13.41
N PRO A 136 -12.76 18.71 -14.30
CA PRO A 136 -12.52 17.94 -15.51
C PRO A 136 -11.35 18.53 -16.32
N GLY A 137 -10.36 17.69 -16.62
CA GLY A 137 -9.14 18.09 -17.34
C GLY A 137 -7.90 18.30 -16.47
N GLU A 138 -8.03 18.49 -15.16
CA GLU A 138 -6.90 18.57 -14.23
C GLU A 138 -6.38 17.18 -13.82
N GLU A 139 -7.19 16.12 -13.95
CA GLU A 139 -6.83 14.74 -13.61
C GLU A 139 -5.57 14.27 -14.35
N ALA A 140 -5.52 14.49 -15.67
CA ALA A 140 -4.38 14.10 -16.51
C ALA A 140 -3.11 14.83 -16.08
N ARG A 141 -3.25 16.11 -15.69
CA ARG A 141 -2.14 16.93 -15.20
C ARG A 141 -1.66 16.45 -13.83
N LEU A 142 -2.57 16.11 -12.92
CA LEU A 142 -2.23 15.55 -11.61
C LEU A 142 -1.50 14.21 -11.75
N VAL A 143 -1.97 13.31 -12.61
CA VAL A 143 -1.32 12.02 -12.88
C VAL A 143 0.09 12.21 -13.46
N GLU A 144 0.27 13.16 -14.37
CA GLU A 144 1.57 13.50 -14.94
C GLU A 144 2.53 14.00 -13.85
N LEU A 145 2.09 14.95 -13.02
CA LEU A 145 2.91 15.53 -11.96
C LEU A 145 3.30 14.50 -10.89
N LEU A 146 2.35 13.68 -10.43
CA LEU A 146 2.63 12.60 -9.47
C LEU A 146 3.59 11.55 -10.05
N SER A 147 3.50 11.27 -11.36
CA SER A 147 4.43 10.37 -12.03
C SER A 147 5.85 10.94 -12.06
N GLN A 148 5.99 12.23 -12.33
CA GLN A 148 7.29 12.93 -12.28
C GLN A 148 7.87 12.91 -10.87
N VAL A 149 7.07 13.20 -9.84
CA VAL A 149 7.48 13.13 -8.42
C VAL A 149 7.97 11.73 -8.08
N ARG A 150 7.22 10.68 -8.42
CA ARG A 150 7.63 9.28 -8.21
C ARG A 150 8.98 8.99 -8.86
N ASP A 151 9.21 9.46 -10.09
CA ASP A 151 10.45 9.19 -10.81
C ASP A 151 11.64 9.95 -10.21
N ILE A 152 11.43 11.16 -9.67
CA ILE A 152 12.42 11.91 -8.88
C ILE A 152 12.83 11.12 -7.62
N PHE A 153 11.87 10.59 -6.86
CA PHE A 153 12.19 9.80 -5.66
C PHE A 153 12.98 8.52 -5.98
N ARG A 154 12.65 7.83 -7.08
CA ARG A 154 13.38 6.62 -7.51
C ARG A 154 14.81 6.91 -7.97
N SER A 155 15.01 8.04 -8.65
CA SER A 155 16.33 8.45 -9.14
C SER A 155 17.23 9.02 -8.03
N GLY A 156 16.67 9.74 -7.06
CA GLY A 156 17.40 10.19 -5.86
C GLY A 156 17.86 9.05 -4.95
N SER A 157 17.11 7.93 -4.92
CA SER A 157 17.44 6.72 -4.16
C SER A 157 18.59 5.88 -4.75
N SER A 158 19.11 6.24 -5.93
CA SER A 158 20.16 5.50 -6.65
C SER A 158 21.58 6.10 -6.47
N THR A 159 21.73 7.14 -5.64
CA THR A 159 23.02 7.86 -5.43
C THR A 159 23.63 7.61 -4.04
N THR A 160 23.42 6.45 -3.43
CA THR A 160 24.12 6.07 -2.18
C THR A 160 24.49 4.60 -2.23
#